data_AF-A0A357D303-F1
#
_entry.id   AF-A0A357D303-F1
#
_cell.length_a   1.000
_cell.length_b   1.000
_cell.length_c   1.000
_cell.angle_alpha   90.00
_cell.angle_beta   90.00
_cell.angle_gamma   90.00
#
_symmetry.space_group_name_H-M   'P 1'
#
loop_
_entity.id
_entity.type
_entity.pdbx_description
1 polymer ?
#
loop_
_entity_poly.entity_id
_entity_poly.type
_entity_poly.pdbx_seq_one_letter_code
_entity_poly.pdbx_strand_id
1 'polypeptide(L)'
;INSDESERLAERWTDTLTAQMAQNRILYKKVKENYTAIIKDFESIPKRTENKIKVGIVGEIFVKFSPLGNNHLEDFLFSEGAEVVMPGLVDFCLYVVYDGIVDYKLYNIRWLKSVLTSIVYKIFIKKQQ
;
A
#
# COMPACT_ATOMS: atom_id res chain seq x y z
N ILE A 1 -10.49 -9.71 17.83
CA ILE A 1 -9.60 -9.85 16.64
C ILE A 1 -8.87 -11.19 16.80
N ASN A 2 -8.85 -12.09 15.81
CA ASN A 2 -7.76 -13.07 15.74
C ASN A 2 -6.57 -12.33 15.10
N SER A 3 -6.02 -11.34 15.82
CA SER A 3 -4.95 -10.47 15.31
C SER A 3 -3.79 -11.32 14.81
N ASP A 4 -3.52 -12.39 15.57
CA ASP A 4 -2.49 -13.37 15.29
C ASP A 4 -2.71 -14.12 13.97
N GLU A 5 -3.94 -14.35 13.53
CA GLU A 5 -4.20 -15.10 12.29
C GLU A 5 -3.94 -14.24 11.06
N SER A 6 -4.38 -12.98 11.09
CA SER A 6 -4.09 -12.00 10.04
C SER A 6 -2.60 -11.66 9.98
N GLU A 7 -1.95 -11.49 11.14
CA GLU A 7 -0.53 -11.15 11.22
C GLU A 7 0.34 -12.31 10.70
N ARG A 8 0.10 -13.53 11.17
CA ARG A 8 0.81 -14.73 10.67
C ARG A 8 0.62 -14.94 9.18
N LEU A 9 -0.54 -14.59 8.65
CA LEU A 9 -0.80 -14.67 7.22
C LEU A 9 0.02 -13.63 6.45
N ALA A 10 0.10 -12.40 6.96
CA ALA A 10 0.91 -11.33 6.38
C ALA A 10 2.42 -11.67 6.41
N GLU A 11 2.93 -12.18 7.54
CA GLU A 11 4.32 -12.66 7.67
C GLU A 11 4.62 -13.77 6.66
N ARG A 12 3.76 -14.79 6.59
CA ARG A 12 3.91 -15.92 5.65
C ARG A 12 4.00 -15.46 4.20
N TRP A 13 3.13 -14.53 3.80
CA TRP A 13 3.15 -13.97 2.46
C TRP A 13 4.38 -13.10 2.21
N THR A 14 4.83 -12.33 3.21
CA THR A 14 6.06 -11.54 3.15
C THR A 14 7.28 -12.43 2.88
N ASP A 15 7.42 -13.53 3.62
CA ASP A 15 8.49 -14.50 3.42
C ASP A 15 8.43 -15.14 2.04
N THR A 16 7.23 -15.56 1.63
CA THR A 16 6.98 -16.19 0.33
C THR A 16 7.36 -15.26 -0.82
N LEU A 17 6.93 -14.00 -0.75
CA LEU A 17 7.24 -12.99 -1.77
C LEU A 17 8.73 -12.67 -1.77
N THR A 18 9.36 -12.53 -0.60
CA THR A 18 10.80 -12.28 -0.47
C THR A 18 11.62 -13.41 -1.12
N ALA A 19 11.26 -14.67 -0.86
CA ALA A 19 11.91 -15.83 -1.46
C ALA A 19 11.71 -15.89 -2.98
N GLN A 20 10.55 -15.49 -3.48
CA GLN A 20 10.30 -15.38 -4.93
C GLN A 20 11.10 -14.24 -5.58
N MET A 21 11.26 -13.11 -4.88
CA MET A 21 12.03 -11.96 -5.35
C MET A 21 13.54 -12.24 -5.38
N ALA A 22 14.05 -13.04 -4.43
CA ALA A 22 15.44 -13.47 -4.40
C ALA A 22 15.81 -14.36 -5.61
N GLN A 23 14.83 -14.97 -6.26
CA GLN A 23 15.03 -15.68 -7.51
C GLN A 23 15.00 -14.64 -8.65
N ASN A 24 16.10 -14.52 -9.40
CA ASN A 24 16.37 -13.49 -10.44
C ASN A 24 15.34 -13.35 -11.60
N ARG A 25 14.14 -13.96 -11.52
CA ARG A 25 13.08 -13.89 -12.53
C ARG A 25 11.69 -13.82 -11.90
N ILE A 26 11.22 -12.61 -11.61
CA ILE A 26 9.82 -12.37 -11.26
C ILE A 26 8.99 -12.27 -12.54
N LEU A 27 8.21 -13.31 -12.83
CA LEU A 27 7.25 -13.31 -13.94
C LEU A 27 5.98 -12.57 -13.52
N TYR A 28 5.53 -11.60 -14.32
CA TYR A 28 4.30 -10.85 -14.04
C TYR A 28 3.05 -11.74 -13.89
N LYS A 29 3.01 -12.87 -14.61
CA LYS A 29 1.95 -13.87 -14.43
C LYS A 29 1.92 -14.42 -12.99
N LYS A 30 3.09 -14.71 -12.41
CA LYS A 30 3.22 -15.21 -11.05
C LYS A 30 2.78 -14.16 -10.03
N VAL A 31 3.11 -12.90 -10.26
CA VAL A 31 2.66 -11.77 -9.45
C VAL A 31 1.12 -11.70 -9.40
N LYS A 32 0.45 -11.84 -10.55
CA LYS A 32 -1.02 -11.88 -10.61
C LYS A 32 -1.61 -13.08 -9.86
N GLU A 33 -1.01 -14.25 -10.00
CA GLU A 33 -1.43 -15.46 -9.27
C GLU A 33 -1.31 -15.25 -7.75
N ASN A 34 -0.21 -14.62 -7.30
CA ASN A 34 -0.03 -14.28 -5.89
C ASN A 34 -1.12 -13.30 -5.40
N TYR A 35 -1.48 -12.28 -6.17
CA TYR A 35 -2.55 -11.35 -5.77
C TYR A 35 -3.86 -12.08 -5.51
N THR A 36 -4.29 -12.95 -6.43
CA THR A 36 -5.52 -13.72 -6.26
C THR A 36 -5.44 -14.66 -5.06
N ALA A 37 -4.29 -15.30 -4.83
CA ALA A 37 -4.09 -16.18 -3.69
C ALA A 37 -4.09 -15.43 -2.35
N ILE A 38 -3.41 -14.28 -2.27
CA ILE A 38 -3.42 -13.41 -1.09
C ILE A 38 -4.84 -12.97 -0.75
N ILE A 39 -5.60 -12.45 -1.74
CA ILE A 39 -6.99 -12.03 -1.53
C ILE A 39 -7.81 -13.18 -0.96
N LYS A 40 -7.72 -14.37 -1.56
CA LYS A 40 -8.48 -15.55 -1.12
C LYS A 40 -8.12 -15.98 0.30
N ASP A 41 -6.83 -15.95 0.66
CA ASP A 41 -6.40 -16.29 2.01
C ASP A 41 -6.97 -15.30 3.04
N PHE A 42 -6.88 -14.00 2.77
CA PHE A 42 -7.43 -12.98 3.68
C PHE A 42 -8.97 -12.98 3.73
N GLU A 43 -9.65 -13.33 2.64
CA GLU A 43 -11.11 -13.49 2.61
C GLU A 43 -11.61 -14.64 3.52
N SER A 44 -10.78 -15.65 3.77
CA SER A 44 -11.14 -16.78 4.62
C SER A 44 -11.18 -16.45 6.11
N ILE A 45 -10.58 -15.32 6.52
CA ILE A 45 -10.53 -14.90 7.92
C ILE A 45 -11.91 -14.34 8.33
N PRO A 46 -12.56 -14.88 9.37
CA PRO A 46 -13.88 -14.41 9.81
C PRO A 46 -13.80 -12.98 10.34
N LYS A 47 -14.61 -12.09 9.75
CA LYS A 47 -14.72 -10.69 10.16
C LYS A 47 -15.67 -10.55 11.34
N ARG A 48 -15.27 -9.79 12.36
CA ARG A 48 -16.16 -9.34 13.45
C ARG A 48 -16.46 -7.87 13.28
N THR A 49 -17.73 -7.49 13.43
CA THR A 49 -18.16 -6.09 13.37
C THR A 49 -18.14 -5.52 14.78
N GLU A 50 -17.04 -4.83 15.13
CA GLU A 50 -16.88 -4.11 16.39
C GLU A 50 -16.65 -2.63 16.07
N ASN A 51 -17.28 -1.73 16.82
CA ASN A 51 -17.06 -0.29 16.66
C ASN A 51 -15.84 0.13 17.48
N LYS A 52 -14.72 0.40 16.81
CA LYS A 52 -13.49 0.91 17.42
C LYS A 52 -13.25 2.37 17.08
N ILE A 53 -12.50 3.06 17.93
CA ILE A 53 -12.04 4.43 17.65
C ILE A 53 -11.01 4.35 16.53
N LYS A 54 -11.30 5.01 15.41
CA LYS A 54 -10.43 5.04 14.24
C LYS A 54 -9.42 6.16 14.36
N VAL A 55 -8.14 5.82 14.27
CA VAL A 55 -7.03 6.77 14.39
C VAL A 55 -6.19 6.74 13.12
N GLY A 56 -5.97 7.91 12.53
CA GLY A 56 -5.11 8.06 11.36
C GLY A 56 -3.71 8.54 11.77
N ILE A 57 -2.67 7.86 11.29
CA ILE A 57 -1.29 8.32 11.43
C ILE A 57 -1.01 9.37 10.32
N VAL A 58 -0.41 10.49 10.70
CA VAL A 58 -0.03 11.57 9.78
C VAL A 58 1.45 11.88 9.98
N GLY A 59 2.18 12.01 8.89
CA GLY A 59 3.61 12.27 8.89
C GLY A 59 4.22 12.08 7.51
N GLU A 60 5.53 12.21 7.43
CA GLU A 60 6.30 11.90 6.23
C GLU A 60 6.18 10.42 5.86
N ILE A 61 6.37 10.09 4.57
CA ILE A 61 6.15 8.74 4.05
C ILE A 61 6.90 7.65 4.82
N PHE A 62 8.13 7.94 5.24
CA PHE A 62 8.94 7.00 5.99
C PHE A 62 8.40 6.78 7.40
N VAL A 63 8.09 7.86 8.13
CA VAL A 63 7.48 7.78 9.47
C VAL A 63 6.14 7.06 9.39
N LYS A 64 5.35 7.30 8.35
CA LYS A 64 3.99 6.79 8.24
C LYS A 64 3.90 5.28 7.96
N PHE A 65 4.78 4.73 7.12
CA PHE A 65 4.69 3.34 6.64
C PHE A 65 5.80 2.43 7.16
N SER A 66 6.78 2.95 7.89
CA SER A 66 7.81 2.13 8.54
C SER A 66 7.51 2.01 10.03
N PRO A 67 7.31 0.78 10.57
CA PRO A 67 7.18 0.57 12.01
C PRO A 67 8.39 1.11 12.79
N LEU A 68 9.59 1.02 12.21
CA LEU A 68 10.80 1.63 12.78
C LEU A 68 10.74 3.17 12.74
N GLY A 69 10.15 3.75 11.70
CA GLY A 69 10.01 5.19 11.52
C GLY A 69 8.97 5.84 12.44
N ASN A 70 7.86 5.15 12.73
CA ASN A 70 6.83 5.62 13.67
C ASN A 70 7.08 5.24 15.13
N ASN A 71 8.18 4.54 15.45
CA ASN A 71 8.45 3.97 16.78
C ASN A 71 7.37 2.98 17.26
N HIS A 72 6.90 2.09 16.37
CA HIS A 72 5.85 1.11 16.69
C HIS A 72 4.55 1.76 17.19
N LEU A 73 4.23 2.95 16.66
CA LEU A 73 3.02 3.70 17.06
C LEU A 73 1.74 2.91 16.79
N GLU A 74 1.74 2.10 15.73
CA GLU A 74 0.62 1.20 15.42
C GLU A 74 0.35 0.20 16.54
N ASP A 75 1.39 -0.47 17.06
CA ASP A 75 1.29 -1.43 18.16
C ASP A 75 0.76 -0.76 19.42
N PHE A 76 1.24 0.45 19.71
CA PHE A 76 0.74 1.26 20.82
C PHE A 76 -0.76 1.56 20.68
N LEU A 77 -1.19 2.04 19.52
CA LEU A 77 -2.60 2.35 19.25
C LEU A 77 -3.49 1.11 19.33
N PHE A 78 -3.00 -0.05 18.87
CA PHE A 78 -3.71 -1.32 19.03
C PHE A 78 -3.87 -1.71 20.50
N SER A 79 -2.84 -1.49 21.32
CA SER A 79 -2.87 -1.77 22.76
C SER A 79 -3.89 -0.90 23.51
N GLU A 80 -4.13 0.32 23.04
CA GLU A 80 -5.16 1.25 23.53
C GLU A 80 -6.57 0.95 22.96
N GLY A 81 -6.72 -0.10 22.15
CA GLY A 81 -7.99 -0.51 21.55
C GLY A 81 -8.43 0.32 20.34
N ALA A 82 -7.56 1.18 19.80
CA ALA A 82 -7.83 1.92 18.59
C ALA A 82 -7.64 1.06 17.33
N GLU A 83 -8.33 1.45 16.25
CA GLU A 83 -8.16 0.90 14.91
C GLU A 83 -7.35 1.90 14.07
N VAL A 84 -6.14 1.51 13.68
CA VAL A 84 -5.28 2.35 12.85
C VAL A 84 -5.79 2.33 11.40
N VAL A 85 -6.09 3.50 10.87
CA VAL A 85 -6.56 3.66 9.48
C VAL A 85 -5.51 4.42 8.68
N MET A 86 -4.89 3.73 7.72
CA MET A 86 -3.89 4.28 6.82
C MET A 86 -4.40 4.30 5.37
N PRO A 87 -4.25 5.41 4.63
CA PRO A 87 -4.41 5.42 3.17
C PRO A 87 -3.42 4.47 2.51
N GLY A 88 -3.78 3.89 1.37
CA GLY A 88 -2.92 2.95 0.66
C GLY A 88 -1.65 3.61 0.14
N LEU A 89 -0.53 2.87 0.12
CA LEU A 89 0.72 3.35 -0.49
C LEU A 89 0.54 3.71 -1.98
N VAL A 90 -0.32 2.98 -2.69
CA VAL A 90 -0.64 3.25 -4.10
C VAL A 90 -1.31 4.63 -4.26
N ASP A 91 -2.17 5.03 -3.32
CA ASP A 91 -2.82 6.35 -3.35
C ASP A 91 -1.78 7.46 -3.19
N PHE A 92 -0.76 7.25 -2.36
CA PHE A 92 0.37 8.18 -2.25
C PHE A 92 1.18 8.27 -3.56
N CYS A 93 1.49 7.13 -4.19
CA CYS A 93 2.16 7.12 -5.49
C CYS A 93 1.35 7.86 -6.56
N LEU A 94 0.03 7.65 -6.58
CA LEU A 94 -0.88 8.35 -7.49
C LEU A 94 -0.89 9.85 -7.23
N TYR A 95 -0.88 10.26 -5.95
CA TYR A 95 -0.76 11.66 -5.58
C TYR A 95 0.53 12.29 -6.14
N VAL A 96 1.69 11.63 -5.99
CA VAL A 96 2.97 12.13 -6.55
C VAL A 96 2.90 12.27 -8.08
N VAL A 97 2.28 11.30 -8.77
CA VAL A 97 2.08 11.37 -10.22
C VAL A 97 1.18 12.56 -10.59
N TYR A 98 0.08 12.75 -9.85
CA TYR A 98 -0.86 13.85 -10.08
C TYR A 98 -0.22 15.22 -9.84
N ASP A 99 0.54 15.36 -8.77
CA ASP A 99 1.26 16.58 -8.43
C ASP A 99 2.21 17.01 -9.57
N GLY A 100 2.95 16.05 -10.15
CA GLY A 100 3.77 16.29 -11.33
C GLY A 100 3.00 16.76 -12.58
N ILE A 101 1.71 16.40 -12.72
CA ILE A 101 0.84 16.90 -13.81
C ILE A 101 0.40 18.34 -13.52
N VAL A 102 0.04 18.62 -12.26
CA VAL A 102 -0.40 19.94 -11.81
C VAL A 102 0.74 20.95 -11.91
N ASP A 103 1.94 20.58 -11.48
CA ASP A 103 3.14 21.40 -11.61
C ASP A 103 3.48 21.73 -13.06
N TYR A 104 3.31 20.77 -13.97
CA TYR A 104 3.45 21.04 -15.40
C TYR A 104 2.47 22.12 -15.87
N LYS A 105 1.20 22.02 -15.45
CA LYS A 105 0.13 22.94 -15.85
C LYS A 105 0.34 24.35 -15.29
N LEU A 106 0.84 24.47 -14.06
CA LEU A 106 1.02 25.75 -13.36
C LEU A 106 2.35 26.43 -13.68
N TYR A 107 3.45 25.68 -13.80
CA TYR A 107 4.81 26.23 -13.91
C TYR A 107 5.45 26.07 -15.30
N ASN A 108 4.73 25.52 -16.28
CA ASN A 108 5.15 25.42 -17.69
C ASN A 108 6.52 24.72 -17.90
N ILE A 109 6.79 23.68 -17.10
CA ILE A 109 8.06 22.94 -17.10
C ILE A 109 8.16 22.03 -18.34
N ARG A 110 9.01 22.37 -19.33
CA ARG A 110 9.43 21.60 -20.54
C ARG A 110 8.48 20.47 -21.01
N TRP A 111 7.81 20.72 -22.15
CA TRP A 111 6.82 19.88 -22.86
C TRP A 111 7.08 18.35 -22.94
N LEU A 112 8.35 17.90 -23.02
CA LEU A 112 8.70 16.47 -23.09
C LEU A 112 8.38 15.69 -21.81
N LYS A 113 8.45 16.32 -20.63
CA LYS A 113 8.05 15.65 -19.38
C LYS A 113 6.54 15.42 -19.31
N SER A 114 5.75 16.34 -19.87
CA SER A 114 4.27 16.29 -19.85
C SER A 114 3.66 15.12 -20.61
N VAL A 115 4.25 14.76 -21.76
CA VAL A 115 3.78 13.62 -22.56
C VAL A 115 3.98 12.32 -21.76
N LEU A 116 5.13 12.16 -21.10
CA LEU A 116 5.43 10.98 -20.30
C LEU A 116 4.49 10.88 -19.09
N THR A 117 4.31 11.96 -18.32
CA THR A 117 3.43 11.97 -17.14
C THR A 117 1.98 11.69 -17.51
N SER A 118 1.50 12.21 -18.64
CA SER A 118 0.14 11.97 -19.14
C SER A 118 -0.10 10.50 -19.52
N ILE A 119 0.91 9.83 -20.09
CA ILE A 119 0.86 8.40 -20.42
C ILE A 119 0.87 7.55 -19.14
N VAL A 120 1.78 7.86 -18.20
CA VAL A 120 1.88 7.17 -16.91
C VAL A 120 0.56 7.28 -16.14
N TYR A 121 -0.01 8.47 -16.04
CA TYR A 121 -1.30 8.70 -15.37
C TYR A 121 -2.43 7.87 -15.97
N LYS A 122 -2.56 7.84 -17.31
CA LYS A 122 -3.57 7.03 -18.00
C LYS A 122 -3.40 5.53 -17.75
N ILE A 123 -2.16 5.04 -17.69
CA ILE A 123 -1.87 3.63 -17.38
C ILE A 123 -2.24 3.31 -15.93
N PHE A 124 -1.91 4.20 -14.99
CA PHE A 124 -2.19 4.03 -13.57
C PHE A 124 -3.70 4.03 -13.28
N ILE A 125 -4.47 4.98 -13.82
CA ILE A 125 -5.94 5.01 -13.65
C ILE A 125 -6.59 3.76 -14.23
N LYS A 126 -6.15 3.29 -15.41
CA LYS A 126 -6.69 2.08 -16.02
C LYS A 126 -6.41 0.81 -15.19
N LYS A 127 -5.43 0.85 -14.29
CA LYS A 127 -5.08 -0.26 -13.38
C LYS A 127 -5.73 -0.14 -12.00
N GLN A 128 -6.29 1.02 -11.66
CA GLN A 128 -6.97 1.27 -10.39
C GLN A 128 -8.46 0.87 -10.44
N GLN A 129 -9.06 0.83 -11.64
CA GLN A 129 -10.37 0.21 -11.89
C GLN A 129 -10.24 -1.28 -12.17
#